data_AF-A0A4U5N4Q7-F1
#
_entry.id   AF-A0A4U5N4Q7-F1
#
_cell.length_a   1.000
_cell.length_b   1.000
_cell.length_c   1.000
_cell.angle_alpha   90.00
_cell.angle_beta   90.00
_cell.angle_gamma   90.00
#
_symmetry.space_group_name_H-M   'P 1'
#
loop_
_entity.id
_entity.type
_entity.pdbx_description
1 polymer ?
#
loop_
_entity_poly.entity_id
_entity_poly.type
_entity_poly.pdbx_seq_one_letter_code
_entity_poly.pdbx_strand_id
1 'polypeptide(L)'
;MVQKELTKDGLVICDSLNYIKGFRYELFCVGKLVQTTFAVIHCDAVGATCSWLNSQKPEVEKYPAEKIEELLMRYERPEAKNRWDSPLYVVKIGKRETAELIDPEDMSIDFDYPSPRFADVPLGDIYSWLVEGKALEANLSTQSAPLAATNFLHELDRVTQEIVASIMEQQRMAVIGDRFLVPHALEGDENKVVFKRTRTLPELSRLRRQFITYTKMHPIEGSSKIASLFVNFVNSNC
;
A
#
# COMPACT_ATOMS: atom_id res chain seq x y z
N MET A 1 -8.97 7.72 11.56
CA MET A 1 -10.05 8.72 11.38
C MET A 1 -10.19 9.07 9.90
N VAL A 2 -9.12 9.57 9.24
CA VAL A 2 -9.12 9.86 7.79
C VAL A 2 -9.57 8.68 6.91
N GLN A 3 -9.06 7.46 7.18
CA GLN A 3 -9.44 6.26 6.41
C GLN A 3 -10.95 5.93 6.46
N LYS A 4 -11.68 6.36 7.49
CA LYS A 4 -13.12 6.11 7.61
C LYS A 4 -13.96 7.11 6.82
N GLU A 5 -13.48 8.35 6.70
CA GLU A 5 -14.20 9.45 6.07
C GLU A 5 -13.83 9.63 4.59
N LEU A 6 -12.66 9.12 4.17
CA LEU A 6 -12.20 9.23 2.79
C LEU A 6 -13.00 8.31 1.86
N THR A 7 -13.83 8.92 1.03
CA THR A 7 -14.64 8.26 -0.02
C THR A 7 -14.33 8.89 -1.37
N LYS A 8 -14.85 8.32 -2.47
CA LYS A 8 -14.63 8.87 -3.82
C LYS A 8 -15.36 10.20 -4.07
N ASP A 9 -16.39 10.49 -3.29
CA ASP A 9 -17.27 11.64 -3.50
C ASP A 9 -17.10 12.73 -2.42
N GLY A 10 -16.13 12.57 -1.52
CA GLY A 10 -15.91 13.46 -0.38
C GLY A 10 -14.53 14.11 -0.38
N LEU A 11 -14.49 15.41 -0.10
CA LEU A 11 -13.25 16.14 0.19
C LEU A 11 -12.92 16.04 1.68
N VAL A 12 -11.71 15.56 2.00
CA VAL A 12 -11.22 15.47 3.38
C VAL A 12 -10.01 16.38 3.57
N ILE A 13 -10.10 17.30 4.52
CA ILE A 13 -8.99 18.17 4.95
C ILE A 13 -8.38 17.57 6.21
N CYS A 14 -7.10 17.24 6.16
CA CYS A 14 -6.35 16.70 7.30
C CYS A 14 -5.76 17.82 8.14
N ASP A 15 -6.58 18.49 8.95
CA ASP A 15 -6.16 19.57 9.85
C ASP A 15 -5.45 19.01 11.10
N SER A 16 -4.14 18.80 10.98
CA SER A 16 -3.26 18.35 12.05
C SER A 16 -1.82 18.77 11.71
N LEU A 17 -0.89 18.58 12.66
CA LEU A 17 0.51 18.97 12.48
C LEU A 17 1.19 18.26 11.30
N ASN A 18 0.83 16.99 11.02
CA ASN A 18 1.35 16.18 9.90
C ASN A 18 2.89 16.29 9.71
N TYR A 19 3.61 16.46 10.82
CA TYR A 19 4.97 16.99 10.88
C TYR A 19 6.05 15.93 10.64
N ILE A 20 5.66 14.65 10.56
CA ILE A 20 6.53 13.50 10.31
C ILE A 20 6.23 12.93 8.91
N LYS A 21 7.29 12.66 8.15
CA LYS A 21 7.25 12.09 6.80
C LYS A 21 6.52 10.74 6.74
N GLY A 22 6.76 9.87 7.72
CA GLY A 22 6.11 8.57 7.83
C GLY A 22 4.57 8.67 7.90
N PHE A 23 4.06 9.67 8.61
CA PHE A 23 2.62 9.90 8.72
C PHE A 23 2.01 10.40 7.40
N ARG A 24 2.69 11.32 6.71
CA ARG A 24 2.27 11.79 5.38
C ARG A 24 2.27 10.66 4.35
N TYR A 25 3.25 9.77 4.42
CA TYR A 25 3.30 8.57 3.58
C TYR A 25 2.12 7.62 3.84
N GLU A 26 1.73 7.43 5.09
CA GLU A 26 0.54 6.65 5.45
C GLU A 26 -0.74 7.25 4.84
N LEU A 27 -0.95 8.56 4.96
CA LEU A 27 -2.06 9.27 4.32
C LEU A 27 -2.06 9.10 2.79
N PHE A 28 -0.88 9.20 2.18
CA PHE A 28 -0.72 8.95 0.75
C PHE A 28 -1.13 7.52 0.38
N CYS A 29 -0.75 6.51 1.18
CA CYS A 29 -1.13 5.12 0.94
C CYS A 29 -2.64 4.91 1.07
N VAL A 30 -3.29 5.56 2.03
CA VAL A 30 -4.76 5.55 2.15
C VAL A 30 -5.40 6.20 0.91
N GLY A 31 -4.88 7.33 0.44
CA GLY A 31 -5.34 7.97 -0.79
C GLY A 31 -5.19 7.08 -2.03
N LYS A 32 -4.06 6.35 -2.14
CA LYS A 32 -3.85 5.35 -3.19
C LYS A 32 -4.85 4.20 -3.12
N LEU A 33 -5.17 3.72 -1.92
CA LEU A 33 -6.12 2.63 -1.72
C LEU A 33 -7.53 3.02 -2.18
N VAL A 34 -7.96 4.25 -1.87
CA VAL A 34 -9.26 4.79 -2.27
C VAL A 34 -9.28 5.25 -3.74
N GLN A 35 -8.10 5.35 -4.37
CA GLN A 35 -7.92 5.87 -5.73
C GLN A 35 -8.45 7.30 -5.88
N THR A 36 -8.09 8.17 -4.94
CA THR A 36 -8.43 9.61 -4.98
C THR A 36 -7.24 10.45 -5.46
N THR A 37 -7.49 11.71 -5.77
CA THR A 37 -6.46 12.76 -5.83
C THR A 37 -6.01 13.12 -4.40
N PHE A 38 -4.87 13.80 -4.30
CA PHE A 38 -4.38 14.34 -3.04
C PHE A 38 -3.53 15.59 -3.31
N ALA A 39 -3.39 16.45 -2.31
CA ALA A 39 -2.52 17.61 -2.36
C ALA A 39 -1.80 17.76 -1.02
N VAL A 40 -0.51 18.09 -1.07
CA VAL A 40 0.26 18.50 0.11
C VAL A 40 0.35 20.02 0.08
N ILE A 41 -0.22 20.68 1.09
CA ILE A 41 -0.08 22.13 1.28
C ILE A 41 0.89 22.34 2.43
N HIS A 42 2.01 23.00 2.17
CA HIS A 42 3.03 23.25 3.17
C HIS A 42 2.94 24.70 3.67
N CYS A 43 2.51 24.88 4.92
CA CYS A 43 2.57 26.17 5.60
C CYS A 43 3.99 26.37 6.17
N ASP A 44 4.85 27.09 5.45
CA ASP A 44 6.25 27.30 5.82
C ASP A 44 6.36 28.55 6.71
N ALA A 45 6.62 28.31 7.99
CA ALA A 45 6.84 29.33 9.00
C ALA A 45 8.20 29.10 9.66
N VAL A 46 8.94 30.19 9.92
CA VAL A 46 10.17 30.13 10.72
C VAL A 46 9.85 30.00 12.20
N GLY A 47 10.77 29.44 13.00
CA GLY A 47 10.54 29.21 14.44
C GLY A 47 10.12 30.46 15.20
N ALA A 48 10.70 31.62 14.88
CA ALA A 48 10.32 32.90 15.48
C ALA A 48 8.87 33.32 15.18
N THR A 49 8.36 32.95 14.00
CA THR A 49 6.95 33.15 13.62
C THR A 49 6.04 32.19 14.39
N CYS A 50 6.44 30.92 14.55
CA CYS A 50 5.69 29.95 15.34
C CYS A 50 5.53 30.40 16.80
N SER A 51 6.61 30.88 17.44
CA SER A 51 6.55 31.42 18.80
C SER A 51 5.67 32.66 18.91
N TRP A 52 5.71 33.53 17.91
CA TRP A 52 4.81 34.69 17.84
C TRP A 52 3.35 34.27 17.68
N LEU A 53 3.03 33.34 16.77
CA LEU A 53 1.66 32.83 16.60
C LEU A 53 1.13 32.20 17.88
N ASN A 54 1.98 31.47 18.61
CA ASN A 54 1.59 30.91 19.90
C ASN A 54 1.33 31.99 20.96
N SER A 55 2.09 33.10 20.95
CA SER A 55 1.86 34.19 21.91
C SER A 55 0.54 34.93 21.68
N GLN A 56 -0.01 34.88 20.45
CA GLN A 56 -1.31 35.46 20.12
C GLN A 56 -2.50 34.62 20.63
N LYS A 57 -2.28 33.38 21.08
CA LYS A 57 -3.36 32.50 21.55
C LYS A 57 -3.82 32.84 22.98
N PRO A 58 -5.04 32.48 23.38
CA PRO A 58 -5.45 32.51 24.78
C PRO A 58 -4.54 31.63 25.65
N GLU A 59 -4.31 32.02 26.91
CA GLU A 59 -3.34 31.34 27.81
C GLU A 59 -3.56 29.83 27.92
N VAL A 60 -4.82 29.39 27.91
CA VAL A 60 -5.22 27.97 27.98
C VAL A 60 -4.86 27.15 26.73
N GLU A 61 -4.65 27.81 25.60
CA GLU A 61 -4.30 27.19 24.31
C GLU A 61 -2.83 27.36 23.93
N LYS A 62 -2.08 28.14 24.72
CA LYS A 62 -0.65 28.34 24.48
C LYS A 62 0.12 27.07 24.77
N TYR A 63 0.96 26.69 23.84
CA TYR A 63 1.99 25.70 24.10
C TYR A 63 3.12 26.31 24.95
N PRO A 64 3.71 25.54 25.88
CA PRO A 64 4.98 25.91 26.50
C PRO A 64 6.07 26.12 25.43
N ALA A 65 7.00 27.07 25.67
CA ALA A 65 8.06 27.38 24.72
C ALA A 65 8.92 26.14 24.36
N GLU A 66 9.28 25.34 25.37
CA GLU A 66 10.04 24.09 25.22
C GLU A 66 9.36 23.12 24.25
N LYS A 67 8.02 23.04 24.29
CA LYS A 67 7.25 22.16 23.42
C LYS A 67 7.29 22.61 21.95
N ILE A 68 7.34 23.92 21.70
CA ILE A 68 7.49 24.45 20.33
C ILE A 68 8.88 24.09 19.79
N GLU A 69 9.93 24.25 20.60
CA GLU A 69 11.29 23.89 20.21
C GLU A 69 11.42 22.40 19.91
N GLU A 70 10.87 21.53 20.78
CA GLU A 70 10.84 20.08 20.53
C GLU A 70 10.13 19.72 19.23
N LEU A 71 8.99 20.36 18.93
CA LEU A 71 8.24 20.12 17.70
C LEU A 71 9.04 20.56 16.47
N LEU A 72 9.72 21.71 16.54
CA LEU A 72 10.57 22.21 15.45
C LEU A 72 11.76 21.28 15.20
N MET A 73 12.38 20.72 16.25
CA MET A 73 13.49 19.77 16.10
C MET A 73 13.06 18.45 15.44
N ARG A 74 11.82 18.02 15.68
CA ARG A 74 11.25 16.79 15.09
C ARG A 74 10.57 17.02 13.74
N TYR A 75 10.47 18.26 13.28
CA TYR A 75 9.74 18.58 12.06
C TYR A 75 10.51 18.15 10.81
N GLU A 76 9.86 17.32 9.99
CA GLU A 76 10.37 16.87 8.70
C GLU A 76 9.63 17.60 7.57
N ARG A 77 10.30 18.58 6.94
CA ARG A 77 9.75 19.34 5.82
C ARG A 77 9.33 18.42 4.65
N PRO A 78 8.21 18.70 3.96
CA PRO A 78 7.83 17.98 2.74
C PRO A 78 8.92 18.06 1.67
N GLU A 79 9.27 16.92 1.06
CA GLU A 79 10.37 16.82 0.10
C GLU A 79 9.89 16.76 -1.36
N ALA A 80 10.20 17.79 -2.15
CA ALA A 80 9.83 17.86 -3.58
C ALA A 80 10.39 16.71 -4.45
N LYS A 81 11.47 16.06 -4.01
CA LYS A 81 12.03 14.88 -4.70
C LYS A 81 11.09 13.68 -4.66
N ASN A 82 10.27 13.58 -3.62
CA ASN A 82 9.32 12.48 -3.47
C ASN A 82 8.00 12.94 -4.07
N ARG A 83 7.57 12.34 -5.19
CA ARG A 83 6.29 12.72 -5.84
C ARG A 83 5.08 12.70 -4.88
N TRP A 84 5.09 11.80 -3.91
CA TRP A 84 4.03 11.64 -2.90
C TRP A 84 4.13 12.64 -1.74
N ASP A 85 5.30 13.26 -1.52
CA ASP A 85 5.55 14.24 -0.46
C ASP A 85 5.79 15.64 -1.01
N SER A 86 5.76 15.81 -2.33
CA SER A 86 6.02 17.08 -2.97
C SER A 86 4.89 18.04 -2.65
N PRO A 87 5.18 19.21 -2.04
CA PRO A 87 4.15 20.20 -1.79
C PRO A 87 3.59 20.71 -3.11
N LEU A 88 2.28 20.69 -3.25
CA LEU A 88 1.56 21.32 -4.36
C LEU A 88 1.70 22.84 -4.27
N TYR A 89 1.51 23.38 -3.06
CA TYR A 89 1.72 24.78 -2.74
C TYR A 89 2.51 24.93 -1.44
N VAL A 90 3.37 25.94 -1.39
CA VAL A 90 4.07 26.38 -0.19
C VAL A 90 3.53 27.75 0.19
N VAL A 91 2.77 27.82 1.27
CA VAL A 91 2.23 29.06 1.82
C VAL A 91 3.26 29.61 2.80
N LYS A 92 3.87 30.75 2.47
CA LYS A 92 4.83 31.41 3.36
C LYS A 92 4.08 32.17 4.45
N ILE A 93 4.36 31.84 5.70
CA ILE A 93 3.66 32.40 6.87
C ILE A 93 4.63 33.26 7.68
N GLY A 94 4.19 34.47 8.01
CA GLY A 94 4.93 35.44 8.80
C GLY A 94 4.04 36.16 9.81
N LYS A 95 4.39 37.42 10.10
CA LYS A 95 3.76 38.22 11.17
C LYS A 95 2.96 39.41 10.64
N ARG A 96 2.87 39.59 9.32
CA ARG A 96 2.21 40.75 8.71
C ARG A 96 0.69 40.61 8.85
N GLU A 97 0.08 41.50 9.63
CA GLU A 97 -1.38 41.56 9.85
C GLU A 97 -2.10 42.50 8.85
N THR A 98 -1.53 42.72 7.66
CA THR A 98 -2.13 43.56 6.60
C THR A 98 -2.13 42.85 5.24
N ALA A 99 -3.21 43.04 4.49
CA ALA A 99 -3.37 42.50 3.13
C ALA A 99 -2.73 43.38 2.04
N GLU A 100 -2.47 44.65 2.33
CA GLU A 100 -1.91 45.61 1.38
C GLU A 100 -0.42 45.33 1.11
N LEU A 101 -0.01 45.48 -0.15
CA LEU A 101 1.40 45.48 -0.53
C LEU A 101 2.04 46.72 0.10
N ILE A 102 2.88 46.50 1.12
CA ILE A 102 3.68 47.57 1.73
C ILE A 102 4.59 48.15 0.63
N ASP A 103 4.67 49.48 0.56
CA ASP A 103 5.60 50.17 -0.33
C ASP A 103 7.02 49.62 -0.10
N PRO A 104 7.72 49.08 -1.13
CA PRO A 104 9.07 48.56 -0.98
C PRO A 104 10.10 49.54 -0.40
N GLU A 105 9.79 50.85 -0.38
CA GLU A 105 10.63 51.91 0.17
C GLU A 105 10.35 52.21 1.66
N ASP A 106 9.28 51.64 2.26
CA ASP A 106 8.95 51.81 3.67
C ASP A 106 9.77 50.85 4.56
N MET A 107 11.00 51.26 4.85
CA MET A 107 11.96 50.55 5.71
C MET A 107 11.55 50.47 7.19
N SER A 108 10.38 51.02 7.58
CA SER A 108 9.91 51.02 8.96
C SER A 108 9.18 49.74 9.37
N ILE A 109 8.91 48.84 8.41
CA ILE A 109 8.12 47.64 8.62
C ILE A 109 8.80 46.41 7.98
N ASP A 110 9.54 45.64 8.79
CA ASP A 110 9.96 44.29 8.41
C ASP A 110 8.98 43.24 8.98
N PHE A 111 8.06 42.79 8.12
CA PHE A 111 7.10 41.72 8.38
C PHE A 111 7.20 40.62 7.31
N ASP A 112 8.37 39.98 7.17
CA ASP A 112 8.73 38.81 6.34
C ASP A 112 7.64 38.25 5.39
N TYR A 113 6.52 37.76 5.92
CA TYR A 113 5.41 37.16 5.18
C TYR A 113 4.05 37.46 5.83
N PRO A 114 2.91 37.32 5.10
CA PRO A 114 1.57 37.46 5.67
C PRO A 114 1.32 36.49 6.82
N SER A 115 0.60 36.95 7.85
CA SER A 115 0.09 36.06 8.89
C SER A 115 -0.99 35.13 8.30
N PRO A 116 -1.34 34.02 8.98
CA PRO A 116 -2.33 33.06 8.46
C PRO A 116 -3.69 33.68 8.12
N ARG A 117 -4.04 34.83 8.71
CA ARG A 117 -5.29 35.55 8.43
C ARG A 117 -5.31 36.24 7.07
N PHE A 118 -4.14 36.58 6.54
CA PHE A 118 -3.96 37.36 5.31
C PHE A 118 -3.09 36.63 4.28
N ALA A 119 -2.76 35.36 4.52
CA ALA A 119 -1.99 34.55 3.61
C ALA A 119 -2.84 34.22 2.37
N ASP A 120 -2.27 34.49 1.19
CA ASP A 120 -2.91 34.13 -0.07
C ASP A 120 -2.75 32.62 -0.32
N VAL A 121 -3.87 31.97 -0.61
CA VAL A 121 -3.94 30.54 -0.89
C VAL A 121 -4.66 30.38 -2.22
N PRO A 122 -4.04 29.78 -3.25
CA PRO A 122 -4.62 29.65 -4.58
C PRO A 122 -5.69 28.55 -4.59
N LEU A 123 -6.87 28.88 -4.07
CA LEU A 123 -7.99 27.94 -3.92
C LEU A 123 -8.47 27.39 -5.27
N GLY A 124 -8.41 28.20 -6.34
CA GLY A 124 -8.79 27.77 -7.69
C GLY A 124 -7.90 26.64 -8.20
N ASP A 125 -6.58 26.79 -8.06
CA ASP A 125 -5.62 25.79 -8.51
C ASP A 125 -5.70 24.51 -7.65
N ILE A 126 -5.87 24.67 -6.33
CA ILE A 126 -6.08 23.54 -5.41
C ILE A 126 -7.35 22.78 -5.79
N TYR A 127 -8.43 23.49 -6.11
CA TYR A 127 -9.68 22.88 -6.53
C TYR A 127 -9.52 22.12 -7.84
N SER A 128 -8.94 22.73 -8.87
CA SER A 128 -8.68 22.06 -10.16
C SER A 128 -7.80 20.83 -9.96
N TRP A 129 -6.74 20.92 -9.15
CA TRP A 129 -5.88 19.77 -8.86
C TRP A 129 -6.60 18.62 -8.15
N LEU A 130 -7.46 18.93 -7.17
CA LEU A 130 -8.15 17.89 -6.39
C LEU A 130 -9.36 17.31 -7.14
N VAL A 131 -10.10 18.10 -7.91
CA VAL A 131 -11.35 17.66 -8.54
C VAL A 131 -11.15 17.22 -9.98
N GLU A 132 -10.33 17.94 -10.74
CA GLU A 132 -10.08 17.68 -12.17
C GLU A 132 -8.78 16.89 -12.39
N GLY A 133 -7.94 16.80 -11.36
CA GLY A 133 -6.65 16.12 -11.42
C GLY A 133 -6.76 14.61 -11.57
N LYS A 134 -5.65 13.99 -11.97
CA LYS A 134 -5.57 12.55 -12.15
C LYS A 134 -5.50 11.84 -10.80
N ALA A 135 -6.50 11.01 -10.52
CA ALA A 135 -6.53 10.14 -9.35
C ALA A 135 -5.32 9.21 -9.25
N LEU A 136 -4.95 8.86 -8.01
CA LEU A 136 -3.87 7.93 -7.74
C LEU A 136 -4.20 6.53 -8.24
N GLU A 137 -3.26 5.93 -8.98
CA GLU A 137 -3.37 4.53 -9.39
C GLU A 137 -3.00 3.62 -8.23
N ALA A 138 -3.90 2.69 -7.88
CA ALA A 138 -3.61 1.64 -6.92
C ALA A 138 -2.51 0.74 -7.52
N ASN A 139 -1.32 0.74 -6.91
CA ASN A 139 -0.32 -0.26 -7.25
C ASN A 139 -0.65 -1.55 -6.50
N LEU A 140 -0.34 -2.70 -7.10
CA LEU A 140 -0.53 -4.03 -6.50
C LEU A 140 0.14 -4.19 -5.12
N SER A 141 1.11 -3.34 -4.76
CA SER A 141 1.76 -3.33 -3.44
C SER A 141 0.92 -2.70 -2.31
N THR A 142 -0.13 -1.94 -2.64
CA THR A 142 -1.04 -1.29 -1.67
C THR A 142 -2.41 -1.97 -1.58
N GLN A 143 -2.66 -2.97 -2.43
CA GLN A 143 -3.77 -3.89 -2.19
C GLN A 143 -3.30 -4.92 -1.16
N SER A 144 -3.98 -5.01 -0.01
CA SER A 144 -3.96 -6.26 0.74
C SER A 144 -4.37 -7.34 -0.24
N ALA A 145 -3.46 -8.26 -0.57
CA ALA A 145 -3.74 -9.33 -1.52
C ALA A 145 -5.12 -9.92 -1.19
N PRO A 146 -6.02 -10.09 -2.17
CA PRO A 146 -7.32 -10.67 -1.89
C PRO A 146 -7.10 -12.00 -1.17
N LEU A 147 -7.76 -12.20 -0.01
CA LEU A 147 -7.63 -13.40 0.82
C LEU A 147 -7.88 -14.71 0.02
N ALA A 148 -8.55 -14.61 -1.13
CA ALA A 148 -8.78 -15.70 -2.07
C ALA A 148 -7.47 -16.26 -2.69
N ALA A 149 -6.50 -15.41 -3.03
CA ALA A 149 -5.26 -15.83 -3.68
C ALA A 149 -4.31 -16.57 -2.70
N THR A 150 -4.32 -16.19 -1.42
CA THR A 150 -3.60 -16.92 -0.36
C THR A 150 -4.18 -18.32 -0.18
N ASN A 151 -5.50 -18.45 -0.10
CA ASN A 151 -6.12 -19.77 0.08
C ASN A 151 -5.80 -20.71 -1.09
N PHE A 152 -5.90 -20.24 -2.34
CA PHE A 152 -5.62 -21.07 -3.51
C PHE A 152 -4.17 -21.56 -3.56
N LEU A 153 -3.17 -20.69 -3.38
CA LEU A 153 -1.76 -21.09 -3.43
C LEU A 153 -1.39 -22.04 -2.29
N HIS A 154 -1.91 -21.79 -1.08
CA HIS A 154 -1.72 -22.69 0.05
C HIS A 154 -2.41 -24.05 -0.18
N GLU A 155 -3.62 -24.06 -0.73
CA GLU A 155 -4.36 -25.28 -1.05
C GLU A 155 -3.65 -26.08 -2.16
N LEU A 156 -3.17 -25.41 -3.21
CA LEU A 156 -2.39 -26.01 -4.29
C LEU A 156 -1.10 -26.67 -3.79
N ASP A 157 -0.32 -25.98 -2.96
CA ASP A 157 0.93 -26.53 -2.42
C ASP A 157 0.64 -27.70 -1.46
N ARG A 158 -0.37 -27.56 -0.58
CA ARG A 158 -0.79 -28.61 0.34
C ARG A 158 -1.23 -29.88 -0.39
N VAL A 159 -2.16 -29.76 -1.34
CA VAL A 159 -2.71 -30.91 -2.10
C VAL A 159 -1.62 -31.60 -2.92
N THR A 160 -0.79 -30.84 -3.65
CA THR A 160 0.28 -31.44 -4.45
C THR A 160 1.34 -32.13 -3.60
N GLN A 161 1.64 -31.61 -2.40
CA GLN A 161 2.55 -32.23 -1.45
C GLN A 161 2.01 -33.55 -0.88
N GLU A 162 0.74 -33.60 -0.50
CA GLU A 162 0.08 -34.81 -0.03
C GLU A 162 0.06 -35.91 -1.11
N ILE A 163 -0.15 -35.54 -2.38
CA ILE A 163 -0.09 -36.49 -3.51
C ILE A 163 1.32 -37.04 -3.71
N VAL A 164 2.36 -36.19 -3.68
CA VAL A 164 3.76 -36.64 -3.80
C VAL A 164 4.13 -37.59 -2.66
N ALA A 165 3.71 -37.30 -1.43
CA ALA A 165 3.93 -38.17 -0.28
C ALA A 165 3.25 -39.54 -0.46
N SER A 166 1.99 -39.54 -0.92
CA SER A 166 1.24 -40.79 -1.20
C SER A 166 1.90 -41.63 -2.29
N ILE A 167 2.38 -41.00 -3.37
CA ILE A 167 3.12 -41.69 -4.45
C ILE A 167 4.40 -42.32 -3.90
N MET A 168 5.16 -41.61 -3.07
CA MET A 168 6.41 -42.13 -2.49
C MET A 168 6.18 -43.32 -1.57
N GLU A 169 5.10 -43.31 -0.78
CA GLU A 169 4.77 -44.42 0.11
C GLU A 169 4.31 -45.65 -0.69
N GLN A 170 3.39 -45.48 -1.63
CA GLN A 170 2.86 -46.59 -2.45
C GLN A 170 3.94 -47.20 -3.35
N GLN A 171 4.87 -46.39 -3.85
CA GLN A 171 5.99 -46.85 -4.67
C GLN A 171 6.92 -47.83 -3.93
N ARG A 172 6.95 -47.87 -2.60
CA ARG A 172 7.82 -48.80 -1.83
C ARG A 172 7.43 -50.26 -2.02
N MET A 173 6.15 -50.53 -2.30
CA MET A 173 5.60 -51.89 -2.44
C MET A 173 4.97 -52.14 -3.82
N ALA A 174 5.20 -51.25 -4.78
CA ALA A 174 4.51 -51.27 -6.08
C ALA A 174 5.21 -52.16 -7.12
N VAL A 175 4.38 -52.73 -8.00
CA VAL A 175 4.80 -53.43 -9.21
C VAL A 175 4.44 -52.60 -10.44
N ILE A 176 5.29 -52.63 -11.47
CA ILE A 176 5.06 -51.90 -12.73
C ILE A 176 3.67 -52.25 -13.28
N GLY A 177 2.85 -51.23 -13.52
CA GLY A 177 1.45 -51.36 -13.93
C GLY A 177 0.43 -51.03 -12.85
N ASP A 178 0.85 -50.92 -11.59
CA ASP A 178 -0.02 -50.54 -10.48
C ASP A 178 -0.59 -49.13 -10.63
N ARG A 179 -1.79 -48.93 -10.10
CA ARG A 179 -2.49 -47.65 -10.10
C ARG A 179 -2.59 -47.11 -8.68
N PHE A 180 -1.92 -46.00 -8.42
CA PHE A 180 -1.90 -45.40 -7.08
C PHE A 180 -3.12 -44.53 -6.82
N LEU A 181 -3.69 -44.70 -5.64
CA LEU A 181 -4.77 -43.87 -5.13
C LEU A 181 -4.17 -42.60 -4.52
N VAL A 182 -4.63 -41.44 -4.98
CA VAL A 182 -4.13 -40.15 -4.48
C VAL A 182 -5.18 -39.46 -3.61
N PRO A 183 -4.75 -38.75 -2.54
CA PRO A 183 -5.65 -37.94 -1.72
C PRO A 183 -6.37 -36.86 -2.54
N HIS A 184 -7.59 -36.51 -2.14
CA HIS A 184 -8.45 -35.45 -2.71
C HIS A 184 -9.01 -35.67 -4.12
N ALA A 185 -8.54 -36.66 -4.87
CA ALA A 185 -9.10 -36.94 -6.18
C ALA A 185 -10.47 -37.64 -6.08
N LEU A 186 -11.39 -37.31 -6.99
CA LEU A 186 -12.71 -37.95 -7.06
C LEU A 186 -12.55 -39.43 -7.42
N GLU A 187 -13.39 -40.29 -6.82
CA GLU A 187 -13.43 -41.71 -7.11
C GLU A 187 -13.70 -41.96 -8.60
N GLY A 188 -12.67 -42.40 -9.33
CA GLY A 188 -12.70 -42.64 -10.76
C GLY A 188 -11.37 -43.16 -11.27
N ASP A 189 -11.40 -44.02 -12.29
CA ASP A 189 -10.20 -44.68 -12.82
C ASP A 189 -9.23 -43.71 -13.53
N GLU A 190 -9.74 -42.55 -13.99
CA GLU A 190 -8.98 -41.49 -14.66
C GLU A 190 -8.11 -40.66 -13.70
N ASN A 191 -8.34 -40.76 -12.39
CA ASN A 191 -7.65 -39.96 -11.37
C ASN A 191 -6.58 -40.75 -10.60
N LYS A 192 -6.07 -41.84 -11.19
CA LYS A 192 -5.04 -42.68 -10.59
C LYS A 192 -3.68 -42.43 -11.24
N VAL A 193 -2.62 -42.40 -10.45
CA VAL A 193 -1.25 -42.29 -10.97
C VAL A 193 -0.80 -43.67 -11.43
N VAL A 194 -0.40 -43.79 -12.69
CA VAL A 194 0.06 -45.07 -13.26
C VAL A 194 1.53 -45.27 -12.96
N PHE A 195 1.84 -46.32 -12.22
CA PHE A 195 3.20 -46.66 -11.85
C PHE A 195 3.93 -47.36 -13.00
N LYS A 196 4.64 -46.58 -13.82
CA LYS A 196 5.48 -47.11 -14.91
C LYS A 196 6.92 -47.38 -14.46
N ARG A 197 7.44 -46.57 -13.53
CA ARG A 197 8.82 -46.63 -13.03
C ARG A 197 8.96 -45.96 -11.67
N THR A 198 9.96 -46.38 -10.91
CA THR A 198 10.38 -45.75 -9.65
C THR A 198 10.86 -44.33 -9.88
N ARG A 199 10.23 -43.35 -9.24
CA ARG A 199 10.62 -41.93 -9.30
C ARG A 199 11.33 -41.50 -8.03
N THR A 200 12.29 -40.59 -8.15
CA THR A 200 12.97 -40.04 -6.97
C THR A 200 12.24 -38.79 -6.45
N LEU A 201 12.39 -38.49 -5.16
CA LEU A 201 11.80 -37.29 -4.55
C LEU A 201 12.21 -35.99 -5.26
N PRO A 202 13.47 -35.79 -5.71
CA PRO A 202 13.85 -34.61 -6.49
C PRO A 202 13.10 -34.49 -7.82
N GLU A 203 12.82 -35.61 -8.50
CA GLU A 203 12.09 -35.63 -9.75
C GLU A 203 10.62 -35.21 -9.56
N LEU A 204 9.94 -35.78 -8.57
CA LEU A 204 8.57 -35.40 -8.20
C LEU A 204 8.49 -33.95 -7.72
N SER A 205 9.49 -33.49 -6.98
CA SER A 205 9.60 -32.09 -6.54
C SER A 205 9.76 -31.14 -7.72
N ARG A 206 10.50 -31.54 -8.77
CA ARG A 206 10.64 -30.75 -10.01
C ARG A 206 9.33 -30.68 -10.77
N LEU A 207 8.63 -31.80 -10.96
CA LEU A 207 7.32 -31.86 -11.60
C LEU A 207 6.29 -31.00 -10.84
N ARG A 208 6.32 -31.05 -9.50
CA ARG A 208 5.49 -30.19 -8.65
C ARG A 208 5.75 -28.71 -8.90
N ARG A 209 7.01 -28.27 -8.95
CA ARG A 209 7.36 -26.86 -9.24
C ARG A 209 6.91 -26.42 -10.64
N GLN A 210 7.02 -27.31 -11.64
CA GLN A 210 6.55 -27.04 -13.00
C GLN A 210 5.03 -26.89 -13.03
N PHE A 211 4.30 -27.81 -12.39
CA PHE A 211 2.85 -27.75 -12.28
C PHE A 211 2.39 -26.48 -11.54
N ILE A 212 3.00 -26.14 -10.40
CA ILE A 212 2.67 -24.91 -9.66
C ILE A 212 2.90 -23.67 -10.54
N THR A 213 3.99 -23.62 -11.31
CA THR A 213 4.25 -22.50 -12.23
C THR A 213 3.20 -22.42 -13.34
N TYR A 214 2.77 -23.57 -13.88
CA TYR A 214 1.74 -23.65 -14.90
C TYR A 214 0.37 -23.20 -14.38
N THR A 215 -0.07 -23.72 -13.23
CA THR A 215 -1.38 -23.42 -12.63
C THR A 215 -1.46 -22.00 -12.05
N LYS A 216 -0.32 -21.35 -11.78
CA LYS A 216 -0.29 -19.90 -11.46
C LYS A 216 -0.82 -19.03 -12.59
N MET A 217 -0.67 -19.46 -13.85
CA MET A 217 -1.19 -18.73 -15.02
C MET A 217 -2.70 -18.95 -15.23
N HIS A 218 -3.25 -20.01 -14.65
CA HIS A 218 -4.65 -20.40 -14.77
C HIS A 218 -5.16 -20.86 -13.40
N PRO A 219 -5.64 -19.94 -12.54
CA PRO A 219 -6.14 -20.28 -11.20
C PRO A 219 -7.33 -21.24 -11.27
N ILE A 220 -7.34 -22.26 -10.42
CA ILE A 220 -8.39 -23.30 -10.39
C ILE A 220 -8.84 -23.52 -8.95
N GLU A 221 -10.13 -23.38 -8.69
CA GLU A 221 -10.67 -23.58 -7.34
C GLU A 221 -11.12 -25.03 -7.11
N GLY A 222 -10.77 -25.58 -5.95
CA GLY A 222 -11.18 -26.88 -5.46
C GLY A 222 -10.09 -27.96 -5.45
N SER A 223 -9.80 -28.48 -4.25
CA SER A 223 -8.83 -29.56 -3.98
C SER A 223 -8.94 -30.75 -4.96
N SER A 224 -10.15 -31.16 -5.35
CA SER A 224 -10.33 -32.31 -6.25
C SER A 224 -9.94 -32.06 -7.70
N LYS A 225 -10.16 -30.84 -8.22
CA LYS A 225 -9.73 -30.48 -9.57
C LYS A 225 -8.22 -30.34 -9.63
N ILE A 226 -7.62 -29.75 -8.60
CA ILE A 226 -6.16 -29.65 -8.44
C ILE A 226 -5.52 -31.04 -8.45
N ALA A 227 -6.08 -31.96 -7.66
CA ALA A 227 -5.59 -33.34 -7.61
C ALA A 227 -5.66 -34.04 -8.97
N SER A 228 -6.83 -33.98 -9.63
CA SER A 228 -7.06 -34.62 -10.93
C SER A 228 -6.09 -34.10 -12.02
N LEU A 229 -5.88 -32.79 -12.08
CA LEU A 229 -4.96 -32.17 -13.03
C LEU A 229 -3.49 -32.50 -12.73
N PHE A 230 -3.12 -32.55 -11.45
CA PHE A 230 -1.76 -32.93 -11.07
C PHE A 230 -1.48 -34.40 -11.40
N VAL A 231 -2.45 -35.31 -11.19
CA VAL A 231 -2.35 -36.72 -11.60
C VAL A 231 -2.15 -36.84 -13.10
N ASN A 232 -2.97 -36.14 -13.89
CA ASN A 232 -2.83 -36.12 -15.35
C ASN A 232 -1.46 -35.58 -15.76
N PHE A 233 -1.01 -34.48 -15.14
CA PHE A 233 0.31 -33.92 -15.41
C PHE A 233 1.45 -34.90 -15.08
N VAL A 234 1.36 -35.61 -13.95
CA VAL A 234 2.34 -36.64 -13.56
C VAL A 234 2.35 -37.79 -14.55
N ASN A 235 1.17 -38.26 -14.97
CA ASN A 235 0.96 -39.35 -15.93
C ASN A 235 1.40 -38.99 -17.37
N SER A 236 1.21 -37.75 -17.82
CA SER A 236 1.67 -37.28 -19.14
C SER A 236 3.18 -37.07 -19.17
N ASN A 237 3.79 -36.78 -18.03
CA ASN A 237 5.24 -36.73 -17.86
C ASN A 237 5.80 -38.09 -17.38
N CYS A 238 5.05 -39.20 -17.53
CA CYS A 238 5.46 -40.60 -17.27
C CYS A 238 5.90 -41.36 -18.50
#